data_AF-A0A847I6J5-F1
#
_entry.id   AF-A0A847I6J5-F1
#
_cell.length_a   1.000
_cell.length_b   1.000
_cell.length_c   1.000
_cell.angle_alpha   90.00
_cell.angle_beta   90.00
_cell.angle_gamma   90.00
#
_symmetry.space_group_name_H-M   'P 1'
#
loop_
_entity.id
_entity.type
_entity.pdbx_description
1 polymer ?
#
loop_
_entity_poly.entity_id
_entity_poly.type
_entity_poly.pdbx_seq_one_letter_code
_entity_poly.pdbx_strand_id
1 'polypeptide(L)'
;MYNGKATAHVAFAKDRPAIVSVRANTFPAPSSGAGGAARESVPYQAAAGDERITVKEVLKAGGEVKDVTEADIIVAGGRALKNQDNFQMLYDLAKALDAAVGASRAACDAGYQPHSRQVGLTGKTVTPKLYMAFGISGAIQHLAGMRGSKTIVAVNTDPEAPLFKVADYSVVGDLFKIIPLLTEEVKKLH
;
A
#
# COMPACT_ATOMS: atom_id res chain seq x y z
N MET A 1 2.26 -11.15 14.58
CA MET A 1 1.06 -11.35 15.43
C MET A 1 0.69 -10.05 16.13
N TYR A 2 -0.49 -9.96 16.76
CA TYR A 2 -0.93 -8.75 17.49
C TYR A 2 -0.85 -7.45 16.66
N ASN A 3 -1.38 -7.46 15.44
CA ASN A 3 -1.28 -6.34 14.50
C ASN A 3 0.17 -5.86 14.31
N GLY A 4 1.07 -6.85 14.19
CA GLY A 4 2.52 -6.77 14.05
C GLY A 4 3.27 -6.15 15.23
N LYS A 5 2.64 -5.97 16.39
CA LYS A 5 3.36 -5.56 17.62
C LYS A 5 4.31 -6.65 18.14
N ALA A 6 4.15 -7.88 17.68
CA ALA A 6 5.05 -8.98 18.00
C ALA A 6 5.39 -9.81 16.76
N THR A 7 6.63 -10.28 16.73
CA THR A 7 7.15 -11.26 15.76
C THR A 7 7.26 -12.62 16.44
N ALA A 8 6.92 -13.69 15.72
CA ALA A 8 7.14 -15.05 16.17
C ALA A 8 7.86 -15.85 15.10
N HIS A 9 8.73 -16.74 15.56
CA HIS A 9 9.38 -17.74 14.73
C HIS A 9 8.64 -19.07 14.93
N VAL A 10 8.17 -19.65 13.83
CA VAL A 10 7.41 -20.91 13.83
C VAL A 10 8.18 -21.91 12.99
N ALA A 11 8.31 -23.14 13.48
CA ALA A 11 8.89 -24.25 12.75
C ALA A 11 7.80 -25.24 12.34
N PHE A 12 7.92 -25.76 11.11
CA PHE A 12 7.04 -26.82 10.61
C PHE A 12 7.63 -28.19 10.91
N ALA A 13 6.76 -29.19 11.06
CA ALA A 13 7.19 -30.59 11.11
C ALA A 13 7.80 -30.99 9.77
N LYS A 14 8.89 -31.77 9.79
CA LYS A 14 9.71 -32.08 8.60
C LYS A 14 9.07 -33.10 7.64
N ASP A 15 8.03 -33.78 8.09
CA ASP A 15 7.44 -34.98 7.48
C ASP A 15 6.16 -34.69 6.68
N ARG A 16 5.81 -33.43 6.46
CA ARG A 16 4.63 -33.05 5.70
C ARG A 16 4.81 -31.73 4.92
N PRO A 17 4.09 -31.53 3.81
CA PRO A 17 4.07 -30.26 3.11
C PRO A 17 3.65 -29.10 4.03
N ALA A 18 4.39 -27.99 3.97
CA ALA A 18 4.05 -26.76 4.66
C ALA A 18 3.39 -25.79 3.69
N ILE A 19 2.22 -25.26 4.05
CA ILE A 19 1.55 -24.20 3.32
C ILE A 19 1.81 -22.89 4.05
N VAL A 20 2.38 -21.92 3.35
CA VAL A 20 2.69 -20.59 3.90
C VAL A 20 2.12 -19.53 2.97
N SER A 21 1.22 -18.69 3.49
CA SER A 21 0.84 -17.46 2.82
C SER A 21 1.88 -16.38 3.13
N VAL A 22 2.44 -15.75 2.10
CA VAL A 22 3.33 -14.60 2.24
C VAL A 22 2.59 -13.33 1.85
N ARG A 23 2.93 -12.25 2.54
CA ARG A 23 2.39 -10.93 2.22
C ARG A 23 3.05 -10.39 0.96
N ALA A 24 2.25 -9.80 0.07
CA ALA A 24 2.75 -9.15 -1.15
C ALA A 24 3.88 -8.14 -0.84
N ASN A 25 4.85 -8.05 -1.75
CA ASN A 25 6.00 -7.14 -1.67
C ASN A 25 6.97 -7.38 -0.49
N THR A 26 6.84 -8.49 0.24
CA THR A 26 7.79 -8.86 1.33
C THR A 26 9.16 -9.25 0.78
N PHE A 27 9.20 -9.99 -0.33
CA PHE A 27 10.44 -10.45 -0.96
C PHE A 27 10.62 -9.77 -2.32
N PRO A 28 11.87 -9.49 -2.74
CA PRO A 28 12.12 -9.04 -4.11
C PRO A 28 11.72 -10.13 -5.11
N ALA A 29 11.23 -9.72 -6.27
CA ALA A 29 11.06 -10.65 -7.38
C ALA A 29 12.44 -11.22 -7.77
N PRO A 30 12.56 -12.55 -8.01
CA PRO A 30 13.80 -13.13 -8.51
C PRO A 30 14.12 -12.58 -9.90
N SER A 31 15.40 -12.50 -10.25
CA SER A 31 15.80 -12.18 -11.62
C SER A 31 15.23 -13.24 -12.58
N SER A 32 14.85 -12.82 -13.78
CA SER A 32 14.50 -13.75 -14.85
C SER A 32 15.73 -14.57 -15.21
N GLY A 33 15.80 -15.80 -14.71
CA GLY A 33 16.86 -16.75 -15.05
C GLY A 33 16.73 -17.21 -16.49
N ALA A 34 17.86 -17.49 -17.15
CA ALA A 34 17.90 -17.99 -18.54
C ALA A 34 17.41 -19.45 -18.72
N GLY A 35 16.80 -20.05 -17.70
CA GLY A 35 16.41 -21.46 -17.67
C GLY A 35 14.91 -21.66 -17.81
N GLY A 36 14.49 -22.48 -18.77
CA GLY A 36 13.12 -22.98 -18.84
C GLY A 36 12.87 -24.04 -17.76
N ALA A 37 11.78 -23.90 -17.00
CA ALA A 37 11.31 -24.95 -16.10
C ALA A 37 10.50 -25.99 -16.89
N ALA A 38 10.62 -27.27 -16.52
CA ALA A 38 9.75 -28.31 -17.05
C ALA A 38 8.31 -28.04 -16.60
N ARG A 39 7.38 -27.93 -17.56
CA ARG A 39 5.96 -27.78 -17.29
C ARG A 39 5.30 -29.15 -17.21
N GLU A 40 4.79 -29.50 -16.04
CA GLU A 40 3.98 -30.70 -15.84
C GLU A 40 2.49 -30.32 -15.85
N SER A 41 1.68 -31.08 -16.57
CA SER A 41 0.22 -30.92 -16.58
C SER A 41 -0.39 -31.94 -15.63
N VAL A 42 -0.97 -31.48 -14.54
CA VAL A 42 -1.69 -32.35 -13.58
C VAL A 42 -3.16 -32.41 -13.99
N PRO A 43 -3.70 -33.58 -14.39
CA PRO A 43 -5.11 -33.69 -14.72
C PRO A 43 -5.96 -33.44 -13.46
N TYR A 44 -6.93 -32.54 -13.56
CA TYR A 44 -7.92 -32.28 -12.52
C TYR A 44 -9.31 -32.41 -13.11
N GLN A 45 -10.15 -33.20 -12.45
CA GLN A 45 -11.55 -33.36 -12.78
C GLN A 45 -12.37 -32.93 -11.56
N ALA A 46 -13.20 -31.89 -11.74
CA ALA A 46 -14.08 -31.42 -10.68
C ALA A 46 -15.09 -32.52 -10.31
N ALA A 47 -15.30 -32.71 -9.01
CA ALA A 47 -16.33 -33.60 -8.51
C ALA A 47 -17.69 -32.89 -8.46
N ALA A 48 -18.79 -33.65 -8.51
CA ALA A 48 -20.11 -33.09 -8.28
C ALA A 48 -20.16 -32.35 -6.94
N GLY A 49 -20.56 -31.07 -6.95
CA GLY A 49 -20.56 -30.22 -5.77
C GLY A 49 -19.28 -29.39 -5.54
N ASP A 50 -18.32 -29.41 -6.47
CA ASP A 50 -17.21 -28.44 -6.50
C ASP A 50 -17.69 -27.05 -7.02
N GLU A 51 -18.77 -26.99 -7.80
CA GLU A 51 -19.40 -25.76 -8.31
C GLU A 51 -20.18 -24.92 -7.26
N ARG A 52 -19.61 -24.70 -6.08
CA ARG A 52 -20.28 -23.96 -4.97
C ARG A 52 -20.32 -22.45 -5.17
N ILE A 53 -19.51 -21.92 -6.08
CA ILE A 53 -19.37 -20.48 -6.32
C ILE A 53 -19.57 -20.23 -7.81
N THR A 54 -20.53 -19.36 -8.14
CA THR A 54 -20.72 -18.84 -9.50
C THR A 54 -20.30 -17.38 -9.54
N VAL A 55 -19.26 -17.09 -10.33
CA VAL A 55 -18.86 -15.70 -10.61
C VAL A 55 -19.90 -15.09 -11.54
N LYS A 56 -20.72 -14.18 -11.01
CA LYS A 56 -21.75 -13.48 -11.82
C LYS A 56 -21.15 -12.37 -12.67
N GLU A 57 -20.22 -11.61 -12.09
CA GLU A 57 -19.58 -10.47 -12.72
C GLU A 57 -18.23 -10.21 -12.06
N VAL A 58 -17.23 -9.81 -12.85
CA VAL A 58 -15.95 -9.29 -12.35
C VAL A 58 -15.93 -7.80 -12.60
N LEU A 59 -16.35 -7.03 -11.59
CA LEU A 59 -16.20 -5.58 -11.61
C LEU A 59 -14.72 -5.26 -11.43
N LYS A 60 -14.03 -4.88 -12.51
CA LYS A 60 -12.74 -4.21 -12.37
C LYS A 60 -13.02 -2.89 -11.64
N ALA A 61 -12.52 -2.74 -10.43
CA ALA A 61 -12.41 -1.43 -9.78
C ALA A 61 -11.34 -0.63 -10.55
N GLY A 62 -11.68 -0.21 -11.76
CA GLY A 62 -10.85 0.61 -12.63
C GLY A 62 -10.86 2.03 -12.11
N GLY A 63 -10.02 2.31 -11.13
CA GLY A 63 -9.34 3.60 -11.14
C GLY A 63 -8.17 3.51 -12.11
N GLU A 64 -7.73 4.64 -12.67
CA GLU A 64 -6.37 4.75 -13.26
C GLU A 64 -5.26 4.38 -12.24
N VAL A 65 -5.61 4.16 -10.98
CA VAL A 65 -4.74 4.02 -9.82
C VAL A 65 -4.81 2.61 -9.25
N LYS A 66 -3.64 2.01 -9.02
CA LYS A 66 -3.45 0.67 -8.44
C LYS A 66 -4.10 0.54 -7.05
N ASP A 67 -4.41 -0.70 -6.65
CA ASP A 67 -4.77 -0.99 -5.26
C ASP A 67 -3.55 -0.79 -4.34
N VAL A 68 -3.78 -0.17 -3.18
CA VAL A 68 -2.73 0.07 -2.19
C VAL A 68 -2.09 -1.22 -1.65
N THR A 69 -2.73 -2.38 -1.74
CA THR A 69 -2.10 -3.66 -1.33
C THR A 69 -1.15 -4.24 -2.36
N GLU A 70 -1.25 -3.82 -3.61
CA GLU A 70 -0.48 -4.38 -4.73
C GLU A 70 0.60 -3.43 -5.22
N ALA A 71 0.48 -2.13 -4.92
CA ALA A 71 1.41 -1.13 -5.42
C ALA A 71 2.79 -1.16 -4.73
N ASP A 72 3.82 -0.96 -5.56
CA ASP A 72 5.20 -0.75 -5.11
C ASP A 72 5.42 0.64 -4.50
N ILE A 73 4.64 1.63 -4.91
CA ILE A 73 4.69 3.01 -4.42
C ILE A 73 3.29 3.41 -3.98
N ILE A 74 3.19 4.03 -2.80
CA ILE A 74 1.92 4.55 -2.27
C ILE A 74 2.10 6.02 -1.92
N VAL A 75 1.24 6.86 -2.49
CA VAL A 75 1.10 8.28 -2.16
C VAL A 75 -0.15 8.43 -1.30
N ALA A 76 0.01 8.78 -0.03
CA ALA A 76 -1.07 8.77 0.96
C ALA A 76 -1.38 10.16 1.51
N GLY A 77 -2.67 10.47 1.61
CA GLY A 77 -3.18 11.75 2.13
C GLY A 77 -3.88 11.63 3.49
N GLY A 78 -3.71 12.65 4.32
CA GLY A 78 -4.42 12.81 5.59
C GLY A 78 -5.60 13.78 5.54
N ARG A 79 -6.23 14.01 6.69
CA ARG A 79 -7.32 15.00 6.83
C ARG A 79 -6.85 16.44 6.55
N ALA A 80 -5.54 16.70 6.61
CA ALA A 80 -4.96 18.00 6.27
C ALA A 80 -5.19 18.43 4.81
N LEU A 81 -5.61 17.50 3.93
CA LEU A 81 -6.03 17.80 2.55
C LEU A 81 -7.39 18.53 2.49
N LYS A 82 -8.15 18.59 3.59
CA LYS A 82 -9.39 19.37 3.78
C LYS A 82 -10.63 18.92 2.99
N ASN A 83 -10.51 18.34 1.81
CA ASN A 83 -11.64 17.87 1.01
C ASN A 83 -11.21 16.82 -0.03
N GLN A 84 -12.20 16.26 -0.75
CA GLN A 84 -11.98 15.28 -1.82
C GLN A 84 -11.29 15.89 -3.04
N ASP A 85 -11.61 17.13 -3.42
CA ASP A 85 -11.06 17.78 -4.62
C ASP A 85 -9.54 17.96 -4.52
N ASN A 86 -9.06 18.31 -3.33
CA ASN A 86 -7.64 18.43 -3.04
C ASN A 86 -6.90 17.09 -3.09
N PHE A 87 -7.57 15.94 -3.06
CA PHE A 87 -6.86 14.68 -3.34
C PHE A 87 -6.38 14.61 -4.79
N GLN A 88 -6.90 15.42 -5.72
CA GLN A 88 -6.48 15.44 -7.13
C GLN A 88 -4.96 15.59 -7.28
N MET A 89 -4.30 16.42 -6.46
CA MET A 89 -2.83 16.55 -6.52
C MET A 89 -2.09 15.26 -6.14
N LEU A 90 -2.65 14.44 -5.25
CA LEU A 90 -2.08 13.12 -4.94
C LEU A 90 -2.30 12.13 -6.07
N TYR A 91 -3.42 12.23 -6.80
CA TYR A 91 -3.64 11.46 -8.01
C TYR A 91 -2.67 11.84 -9.13
N ASP A 92 -2.42 13.13 -9.32
CA ASP A 92 -1.49 13.61 -10.35
C ASP A 92 -0.06 13.15 -10.07
N LEU A 93 0.37 13.22 -8.80
CA LEU A 93 1.65 12.67 -8.36
C LEU A 93 1.69 11.15 -8.51
N ALA A 94 0.63 10.45 -8.11
CA ALA A 94 0.58 8.99 -8.21
C ALA A 94 0.64 8.52 -9.66
N LYS A 95 0.00 9.24 -10.59
CA LYS A 95 0.06 8.98 -12.03
C LYS A 95 1.48 9.14 -12.57
N ALA A 96 2.19 10.18 -12.13
CA ALA A 96 3.58 10.42 -12.54
C ALA A 96 4.55 9.34 -12.01
N LEU A 97 4.23 8.69 -10.88
CA LEU A 97 5.05 7.65 -10.24
C LEU A 97 4.57 6.21 -10.51
N ASP A 98 3.49 6.01 -11.25
CA ASP A 98 2.81 4.72 -11.38
C ASP A 98 2.48 4.08 -10.00
N ALA A 99 1.99 4.93 -9.09
CA ALA A 99 1.73 4.62 -7.69
C ALA A 99 0.23 4.43 -7.37
N ALA A 100 -0.07 3.84 -6.21
CA ALA A 100 -1.41 3.85 -5.64
C ALA A 100 -1.66 5.09 -4.77
N VAL A 101 -2.93 5.51 -4.66
CA VAL A 101 -3.36 6.57 -3.73
C VAL A 101 -3.96 5.96 -2.48
N GLY A 102 -3.35 6.24 -1.33
CA GLY A 102 -3.83 5.84 -0.01
C GLY A 102 -4.46 6.99 0.78
N ALA A 103 -5.20 6.65 1.84
CA ALA A 103 -5.78 7.64 2.74
C ALA A 103 -5.66 7.19 4.20
N SER A 104 -5.51 8.15 5.11
CA SER A 104 -5.69 7.87 6.54
C SER A 104 -7.17 7.72 6.87
N ARG A 105 -7.49 7.00 7.96
CA ARG A 105 -8.88 6.88 8.46
C ARG A 105 -9.56 8.23 8.63
N ALA A 106 -8.85 9.24 9.14
CA ALA A 106 -9.42 10.57 9.36
C ALA A 106 -9.85 11.26 8.05
N ALA A 107 -9.22 10.94 6.91
CA ALA A 107 -9.65 11.42 5.61
C ALA A 107 -10.84 10.61 5.08
N CYS A 108 -10.85 9.29 5.28
CA CYS A 108 -11.97 8.43 4.88
C CYS A 108 -13.26 8.75 5.66
N ASP A 109 -13.16 8.88 6.98
CA ASP A 109 -14.29 9.20 7.86
C ASP A 109 -14.83 10.63 7.58
N ALA A 110 -14.00 11.52 7.03
CA ALA A 110 -14.41 12.85 6.58
C ALA A 110 -14.99 12.87 5.14
N GLY A 111 -15.11 11.71 4.50
CA GLY A 111 -15.65 11.57 3.14
C GLY A 111 -14.70 11.99 2.02
N TYR A 112 -13.40 12.21 2.29
CA TYR A 112 -12.46 12.66 1.25
C TYR A 112 -12.06 11.54 0.30
N GLN A 113 -12.08 10.30 0.78
CA GLN A 113 -11.72 9.08 0.05
C GLN A 113 -12.52 7.88 0.56
N PRO A 114 -12.78 6.86 -0.27
CA PRO A 114 -13.47 5.64 0.17
C PRO A 114 -12.60 4.81 1.13
N HIS A 115 -13.24 4.06 2.04
CA HIS A 115 -12.55 3.15 2.98
C HIS A 115 -11.73 2.06 2.29
N SER A 116 -12.00 1.76 1.01
CA SER A 116 -11.19 0.86 0.19
C SER A 116 -9.73 1.33 0.00
N ARG A 117 -9.45 2.60 0.27
CA ARG A 117 -8.10 3.20 0.23
C ARG A 117 -7.51 3.48 1.61
N GLN A 118 -8.25 3.16 2.67
CA GLN A 118 -7.80 3.38 4.03
C GLN A 118 -6.58 2.51 4.34
N VAL A 119 -5.48 3.13 4.75
CA VAL A 119 -4.29 2.45 5.27
C VAL A 119 -4.27 2.57 6.79
N GLY A 120 -4.02 1.45 7.48
CA GLY A 120 -3.94 1.43 8.94
C GLY A 120 -4.49 0.14 9.56
N LEU A 121 -4.55 0.14 10.89
CA LEU A 121 -4.95 -0.99 11.74
C LEU A 121 -6.33 -1.56 11.38
N THR A 122 -7.28 -0.68 11.10
CA THR A 122 -8.66 -1.02 10.72
C THR A 122 -8.89 -0.89 9.21
N GLY A 123 -7.82 -0.68 8.44
CA GLY A 123 -7.84 -0.60 6.98
C GLY A 123 -6.94 -1.66 6.36
N LYS A 124 -6.40 -1.35 5.19
CA LYS A 124 -5.42 -2.18 4.53
C LYS A 124 -4.05 -2.02 5.18
N THR A 125 -3.38 -3.15 5.37
CA THR A 125 -1.98 -3.17 5.78
C THR A 125 -1.14 -3.28 4.50
N VAL A 126 -0.24 -2.33 4.26
CA VAL A 126 0.61 -2.23 3.06
C VAL A 126 2.12 -2.34 3.35
N THR A 127 2.89 -2.83 2.38
CA THR A 127 4.36 -3.06 2.44
C THR A 127 5.03 -2.59 1.14
N PRO A 128 4.82 -1.35 0.68
CA PRO A 128 5.42 -0.85 -0.55
C PRO A 128 6.94 -0.67 -0.41
N LYS A 129 7.60 -0.52 -1.56
CA LYS A 129 8.99 -0.04 -1.62
C LYS A 129 9.08 1.42 -1.14
N LEU A 130 8.11 2.26 -1.51
CA LEU A 130 8.04 3.66 -1.12
C LEU A 130 6.64 4.03 -0.61
N TYR A 131 6.58 4.63 0.57
CA TYR A 131 5.36 5.20 1.14
C TYR A 131 5.56 6.69 1.39
N MET A 132 4.78 7.52 0.71
CA MET A 132 4.82 8.98 0.85
C MET A 132 3.57 9.45 1.57
N ALA A 133 3.73 10.15 2.68
CA ALA A 133 2.66 10.52 3.58
C ALA A 133 2.53 12.05 3.67
N PHE A 134 1.45 12.59 3.14
CA PHE A 134 1.19 14.02 3.08
C PHE A 134 0.10 14.42 4.07
N GLY A 135 0.48 15.20 5.09
CA GLY A 135 -0.45 15.72 6.09
C GLY A 135 -1.08 14.63 6.96
N ILE A 136 -0.35 13.54 7.21
CA ILE A 136 -0.73 12.43 8.10
C ILE A 136 0.04 12.59 9.41
N SER A 137 -0.66 12.59 10.54
CA SER A 137 -0.02 12.76 11.87
C SER A 137 0.77 11.54 12.32
N GLY A 138 0.44 10.33 11.85
CA GLY A 138 1.13 9.10 12.24
C GLY A 138 0.63 8.51 13.57
N ALA A 139 -0.67 8.58 13.84
CA ALA A 139 -1.27 7.83 14.94
C ALA A 139 -0.90 6.33 14.86
N ILE A 140 -0.74 5.66 16.00
CA ILE A 140 -0.29 4.25 16.09
C ILE A 140 -1.12 3.34 15.17
N GLN A 141 -2.41 3.63 15.01
CA GLN A 141 -3.32 2.92 14.14
C GLN A 141 -2.91 3.05 12.66
N HIS A 142 -2.52 4.23 12.20
CA HIS A 142 -2.03 4.42 10.83
C HIS A 142 -0.69 3.68 10.64
N LEU A 143 0.25 3.89 11.57
CA LEU A 143 1.58 3.28 11.52
C LEU A 143 1.52 1.75 11.47
N ALA A 144 0.61 1.12 12.22
CA ALA A 144 0.43 -0.33 12.21
C ALA A 144 0.17 -0.89 10.80
N GLY A 145 -0.47 -0.11 9.92
CA GLY A 145 -0.78 -0.49 8.56
C GLY A 145 0.36 -0.25 7.56
N MET A 146 1.32 0.63 7.83
CA MET A 146 2.33 1.04 6.84
C MET A 146 3.79 0.92 7.30
N ARG A 147 4.08 0.60 8.56
CA ARG A 147 5.46 0.48 9.07
C ARG A 147 6.33 -0.58 8.41
N GLY A 148 5.73 -1.46 7.60
CA GLY A 148 6.46 -2.45 6.80
C GLY A 148 6.96 -1.90 5.46
N SER A 149 6.71 -0.62 5.17
CA SER A 149 7.23 0.05 3.98
C SER A 149 8.75 0.13 4.07
N LYS A 150 9.44 -0.05 2.94
CA LYS A 150 10.92 -0.03 2.92
C LYS A 150 11.48 1.39 3.06
N THR A 151 10.82 2.36 2.45
CA THR A 151 11.17 3.78 2.55
C THR A 151 9.91 4.59 2.84
N ILE A 152 9.98 5.46 3.84
CA ILE A 152 8.89 6.31 4.29
C ILE A 152 9.31 7.77 4.14
N VAL A 153 8.56 8.52 3.33
CA VAL A 153 8.68 9.97 3.18
C VAL A 153 7.49 10.62 3.86
N ALA A 154 7.71 11.62 4.69
CA ALA A 154 6.67 12.32 5.42
C ALA A 154 6.72 13.83 5.19
N VAL A 155 5.57 14.42 4.90
CA VAL A 155 5.39 15.87 4.77
C VAL A 155 4.31 16.31 5.76
N ASN A 156 4.67 17.20 6.67
CA ASN A 156 3.74 17.76 7.64
C ASN A 156 4.13 19.19 8.01
N THR A 157 3.17 20.03 8.36
CA THR A 157 3.44 21.37 8.90
C THR A 157 3.88 21.32 10.36
N ASP A 158 3.48 20.27 11.08
CA ASP A 158 3.85 20.04 12.48
C ASP A 158 5.20 19.32 12.57
N PRO A 159 6.28 19.98 13.07
CA PRO A 159 7.60 19.36 13.25
C PRO A 159 7.60 18.23 14.29
N GLU A 160 6.59 18.15 15.16
CA GLU A 160 6.48 17.14 16.21
C GLU A 160 5.55 15.98 15.84
N ALA A 161 5.11 15.91 14.58
CA ALA A 161 4.21 14.86 14.11
C ALA A 161 4.81 13.46 14.38
N PRO A 162 4.09 12.54 15.06
CA PRO A 162 4.58 11.19 15.36
C PRO A 162 5.10 10.40 14.16
N LEU A 163 4.59 10.67 12.96
CA LEU A 163 5.04 10.08 11.71
C LEU A 163 6.54 10.32 11.44
N PHE A 164 7.09 11.48 11.82
CA PHE A 164 8.51 11.81 11.61
C PHE A 164 9.45 10.90 12.41
N LYS A 165 8.97 10.28 13.49
CA LYS A 165 9.77 9.33 14.28
C LYS A 165 10.04 8.01 13.55
N VAL A 166 9.30 7.73 12.48
CA VAL A 166 9.43 6.49 11.70
C VAL A 166 9.70 6.75 10.21
N ALA A 167 9.80 8.01 9.80
CA ALA A 167 10.06 8.38 8.42
C ALA A 167 11.57 8.42 8.15
N ASP A 168 11.98 7.87 7.02
CA ASP A 168 13.36 7.95 6.54
C ASP A 168 13.69 9.36 6.04
N TYR A 169 12.70 10.04 5.44
CA TYR A 169 12.80 11.41 5.00
C TYR A 169 11.62 12.22 5.52
N SER A 170 11.90 13.36 6.15
CA SER A 170 10.88 14.25 6.71
C SER A 170 11.04 15.65 6.16
N VAL A 171 9.93 16.26 5.74
CA VAL A 171 9.87 17.65 5.28
C VAL A 171 8.83 18.39 6.11
N VAL A 172 9.28 19.42 6.81
CA VAL A 172 8.39 20.35 7.51
C VAL A 172 7.92 21.40 6.53
N GLY A 173 6.64 21.37 6.15
CA GLY A 173 6.11 22.32 5.19
C GLY A 173 4.68 22.06 4.75
N ASP A 174 4.18 23.00 3.95
CA ASP A 174 2.83 22.97 3.40
C ASP A 174 2.73 21.97 2.25
N LEU A 175 1.92 20.93 2.43
CA LEU A 175 1.65 19.91 1.42
C LEU A 175 1.11 20.50 0.11
N PHE A 176 0.35 21.60 0.17
CA PHE A 176 -0.23 22.23 -1.02
C PHE A 176 0.82 22.88 -1.91
N LYS A 177 1.99 23.20 -1.36
CA LYS A 177 3.15 23.71 -2.12
C LYS A 177 4.08 22.58 -2.54
N ILE A 178 4.30 21.62 -1.64
CA ILE A 178 5.27 20.55 -1.85
C ILE A 178 4.80 19.53 -2.90
N ILE A 179 3.53 19.10 -2.85
CA ILE A 179 3.04 18.07 -3.78
C ILE A 179 3.15 18.53 -5.25
N PRO A 180 2.70 19.75 -5.64
CA PRO A 180 2.85 20.21 -7.02
C PRO A 180 4.31 20.30 -7.47
N LEU A 181 5.19 20.91 -6.66
CA LEU A 181 6.61 21.02 -6.97
C LEU A 181 7.27 19.65 -7.18
N LEU A 182 6.97 18.71 -6.28
CA LEU A 182 7.47 17.34 -6.40
C LEU A 182 6.94 16.64 -7.65
N THR A 183 5.67 16.87 -8.00
CA THR A 183 5.06 16.31 -9.21
C THR A 183 5.75 16.82 -10.47
N GLU A 184 6.09 18.12 -10.53
CA GLU A 184 6.85 18.70 -11.63
C GLU A 184 8.25 18.10 -11.75
N GLU A 185 8.98 17.94 -10.64
CA GLU A 185 10.30 17.33 -10.66
C GLU A 185 10.26 15.86 -11.07
N VAL A 186 9.29 15.08 -10.58
CA VAL A 186 9.12 13.67 -10.98
C VAL A 186 8.86 13.56 -12.49
N LYS A 187 8.02 14.45 -13.05
CA LYS A 187 7.73 14.45 -14.50
C LYS A 187 8.94 14.79 -15.36
N LYS A 188 9.99 15.42 -14.81
CA LYS A 188 11.24 15.69 -15.56
C LYS A 188 12.15 14.47 -15.64
N LEU A 189 11.94 13.47 -14.80
CA LEU A 189 12.74 12.24 -14.77
C LEU A 189 12.29 11.21 -15.82
N HIS A 190 11.16 11.44 -16.48
CA HIS A 190 10.53 10.49 -17.41
C HIS A 190 10.07 11.17 -18.70
#